data_AF-A0A6P1GPA6-F1
#
_entry.id   AF-A0A6P1GPA6-F1
#
_cell.length_a   1.000
_cell.length_b   1.000
_cell.length_c   1.000
_cell.angle_alpha   90.00
_cell.angle_beta   90.00
_cell.angle_gamma   90.00
#
_symmetry.space_group_name_H-M   'P 1'
#
loop_
_entity.id
_entity.type
_entity.pdbx_description
1 polymer ?
#
loop_
_entity_poly.entity_id
_entity_poly.type
_entity_poly.pdbx_seq_one_letter_code
_entity_poly.pdbx_strand_id
1 'polypeptide(L)'
;MVTGFQGRGFRVKDDVFPGGLLLSPVRALAWMQVPVVSAMSVAALGDLFDHLELKPEFLLLGTGSGLQQPPRAFVRELEARGIGVEAMDSRAAARAWGVLRAEERWIVGALLPL
;
A
#
# COMPACT_ATOMS: atom_id res chain seq x y z
N MET A 1 6.89 -10.51 -3.41
CA MET A 1 7.98 -9.52 -3.48
C MET A 1 7.78 -8.70 -4.75
N VAL A 2 7.80 -7.36 -4.68
CA VAL A 2 7.79 -6.50 -5.88
C VAL A 2 9.14 -6.69 -6.57
N THR A 3 9.13 -7.16 -7.82
CA THR A 3 10.33 -7.57 -8.58
C THR A 3 10.82 -6.48 -9.52
N GLY A 4 10.01 -5.45 -9.78
CA GLY A 4 10.41 -4.31 -10.60
C GLY A 4 9.30 -3.29 -10.80
N PHE A 5 9.55 -2.33 -11.70
CA PHE A 5 8.60 -1.30 -12.10
C PHE A 5 8.50 -1.28 -13.63
N GLN A 6 7.31 -0.96 -14.16
CA GLN A 6 7.10 -0.83 -15.60
C GLN A 6 6.24 0.39 -15.88
N GLY A 7 6.80 1.40 -16.56
CA GLY A 7 6.14 2.69 -16.77
C GLY A 7 5.77 3.34 -15.45
N ARG A 8 4.46 3.57 -15.24
CA ARG A 8 3.88 4.12 -14.00
C ARG A 8 3.44 3.05 -13.00
N GLY A 9 3.57 1.77 -13.36
CA GLY A 9 3.05 0.63 -12.60
C GLY A 9 4.12 -0.21 -11.90
N PHE A 10 3.65 -1.26 -11.25
CA PHE A 10 4.46 -2.19 -10.45
C PHE A 10 4.54 -3.56 -11.12
N ARG A 11 5.68 -4.23 -10.99
CA ARG A 11 5.83 -5.64 -11.35
C ARG A 11 5.98 -6.48 -10.10
N VAL A 12 5.14 -7.48 -9.94
CA VAL A 12 5.19 -8.44 -8.82
C VAL A 12 5.28 -9.83 -9.43
N LYS A 13 6.43 -10.50 -9.28
CA LYS A 13 6.74 -11.74 -10.02
C LYS A 13 6.57 -11.52 -11.54
N ASP A 14 5.69 -12.30 -12.18
CA ASP A 14 5.41 -12.24 -13.62
C ASP A 14 4.23 -11.30 -13.94
N ASP A 15 3.52 -10.80 -12.93
CA ASP A 15 2.35 -9.93 -13.08
C ASP A 15 2.72 -8.45 -13.10
N VAL A 16 2.03 -7.69 -13.94
CA VAL A 16 2.19 -6.23 -14.09
C VAL A 16 0.91 -5.54 -13.66
N PHE A 17 1.06 -4.59 -12.75
CA PHE A 17 0.00 -3.77 -12.18
C PHE A 17 0.16 -2.35 -12.73
N PRO A 18 -0.53 -1.99 -13.83
CA PRO A 18 -0.30 -0.72 -14.54
C PRO A 18 -0.77 0.52 -13.76
N GLY A 19 -1.63 0.34 -12.76
CA GLY A 19 -2.15 1.40 -11.89
C GLY A 19 -1.57 1.32 -10.48
N GLY A 20 -2.44 1.39 -9.47
CA GLY A 20 -2.03 1.19 -8.08
C GLY A 20 -1.93 -0.30 -7.72
N LEU A 21 -1.29 -0.55 -6.59
CA LEU A 21 -1.04 -1.88 -6.07
C LEU A 21 -1.41 -1.94 -4.58
N LEU A 22 -2.27 -2.88 -4.23
CA LEU A 22 -2.58 -3.24 -2.86
C LEU A 22 -1.79 -4.50 -2.49
N LEU A 23 -1.13 -4.48 -1.34
CA LEU A 23 -0.25 -5.53 -0.85
C LEU A 23 -0.70 -5.96 0.54
N SER A 24 -0.90 -7.26 0.69
CA SER A 24 -1.09 -7.90 1.98
C SER A 24 -0.08 -9.04 2.13
N PRO A 25 0.09 -9.60 3.34
CA PRO A 25 0.98 -10.75 3.55
C PRO A 25 0.63 -11.95 2.67
N VAL A 26 -0.63 -12.08 2.25
CA VAL A 26 -1.18 -13.25 1.54
C VAL A 26 -1.43 -13.02 0.06
N ARG A 27 -1.59 -11.76 -0.39
CA ARG A 27 -1.92 -11.43 -1.79
C ARG A 27 -1.46 -10.05 -2.24
N ALA A 28 -1.25 -9.93 -3.55
CA ALA A 28 -1.09 -8.68 -4.27
C ALA A 28 -2.32 -8.47 -5.16
N LEU A 29 -2.91 -7.27 -5.13
CA LEU A 29 -4.13 -6.94 -5.86
C LEU A 29 -3.94 -5.68 -6.69
N ALA A 30 -4.54 -5.66 -7.88
CA ALA A 30 -4.63 -4.45 -8.68
C ALA A 30 -5.57 -3.44 -8.00
N TRP A 31 -5.07 -2.23 -7.76
CA TRP A 31 -5.89 -1.16 -7.22
C TRP A 31 -6.55 -0.41 -8.38
N MET A 32 -7.79 -0.79 -8.70
CA MET A 32 -8.48 -0.33 -9.91
C MET A 32 -8.95 1.13 -9.83
N GLN A 33 -9.34 1.60 -8.65
CA GLN A 33 -9.84 2.96 -8.42
C GLN A 33 -8.97 3.70 -7.42
N VAL A 34 -7.78 4.08 -7.85
CA VAL A 34 -6.83 4.82 -7.00
C VAL A 34 -7.26 6.27 -6.87
N PRO A 35 -7.61 6.76 -5.66
CA PRO A 35 -7.90 8.18 -5.47
C PRO A 35 -6.61 8.99 -5.52
N VAL A 36 -6.73 10.30 -5.76
CA VAL A 36 -5.65 11.23 -5.42
C VAL A 36 -5.38 11.18 -3.91
N VAL A 37 -4.13 11.42 -3.49
CA VAL A 37 -3.75 11.30 -2.08
C VAL A 37 -4.63 12.15 -1.17
N SER A 38 -4.99 13.37 -1.57
CA SER A 38 -5.86 14.27 -0.80
C SER A 38 -7.31 13.77 -0.61
N ALA A 39 -7.76 12.81 -1.42
CA ALA A 39 -9.07 12.18 -1.34
C ALA A 39 -9.01 10.75 -0.78
N MET A 40 -7.88 10.34 -0.22
CA MET A 40 -7.70 9.01 0.37
C MET A 40 -8.71 8.76 1.49
N SER A 41 -9.32 7.57 1.48
CA SER A 41 -10.25 7.10 2.51
C SER A 41 -10.03 5.60 2.75
N VAL A 42 -10.46 5.08 3.90
CA VAL A 42 -10.29 3.65 4.19
C VAL A 42 -11.12 2.79 3.24
N ALA A 43 -12.28 3.28 2.81
CA ALA A 43 -13.10 2.63 1.79
C ALA A 43 -12.35 2.47 0.45
N ALA A 44 -11.45 3.40 0.10
CA ALA A 44 -10.66 3.29 -1.12
C ALA A 44 -9.66 2.13 -1.09
N LEU A 45 -9.31 1.60 0.09
CA LEU A 45 -8.43 0.44 0.22
C LEU A 45 -9.13 -0.88 -0.15
N GLY A 46 -10.45 -0.86 -0.39
CA GLY A 46 -11.23 -2.03 -0.81
C GLY A 46 -10.94 -3.25 0.06
N ASP A 47 -10.67 -4.36 -0.60
CA ASP A 47 -10.48 -5.66 0.05
C ASP A 47 -9.10 -5.81 0.70
N LEU A 48 -8.28 -4.76 0.83
CA LEU A 48 -6.91 -4.87 1.36
C LEU A 48 -6.82 -5.63 2.70
N PHE A 49 -7.83 -5.45 3.55
CA PHE A 49 -7.88 -6.06 4.89
C PHE A 49 -8.63 -7.40 4.93
N ASP A 50 -9.24 -7.83 3.83
CA ASP A 50 -9.98 -9.09 3.80
C ASP A 50 -9.02 -10.28 3.79
N HIS A 51 -9.46 -11.37 4.43
CA HIS A 51 -8.70 -12.62 4.57
C HIS A 51 -7.38 -12.47 5.37
N LEU A 52 -7.25 -11.41 6.17
CA LEU A 52 -6.16 -11.28 7.13
C LEU A 52 -6.49 -12.06 8.42
N GLU A 53 -5.67 -13.04 8.75
CA GLU A 53 -5.78 -13.79 10.01
C GLU A 53 -5.33 -12.95 11.22
N LEU A 54 -4.33 -12.09 11.00
CA LEU A 54 -3.79 -11.18 12.00
C LEU A 54 -4.01 -9.74 11.56
N LYS A 55 -4.27 -8.87 12.53
CA LYS A 55 -4.32 -7.43 12.31
C LYS A 55 -2.92 -6.91 11.95
N PRO A 56 -2.78 -6.09 10.88
CA PRO A 56 -1.49 -5.53 10.51
C PRO A 56 -1.00 -4.49 11.52
N GLU A 57 0.31 -4.43 11.69
CA GLU A 57 1.01 -3.47 12.54
C GLU A 57 0.80 -2.04 12.01
N PHE A 58 0.98 -1.85 10.71
CA PHE A 58 0.79 -0.57 10.02
C PHE A 58 0.57 -0.75 8.53
N LEU A 59 0.11 0.32 7.89
CA LEU A 59 -0.05 0.49 6.45
C LEU A 59 1.11 1.31 5.88
N LEU A 60 1.85 0.72 4.95
CA LEU A 60 2.74 1.46 4.06
C LEU A 60 1.93 2.15 2.96
N LEU A 61 1.88 3.48 2.97
CA LEU A 61 1.22 4.26 1.94
C LEU A 61 2.26 4.82 0.95
N GLY A 62 2.33 4.23 -0.24
CA GLY A 62 3.10 4.77 -1.35
C GLY A 62 2.32 5.84 -2.09
N THR A 63 2.78 7.08 -2.10
CA THR A 63 2.03 8.26 -2.59
C THR A 63 2.34 8.67 -4.03
N GLY A 64 2.94 7.76 -4.81
CA GLY A 64 3.30 7.97 -6.21
C GLY A 64 4.76 8.37 -6.37
N SER A 65 5.05 9.36 -7.22
CA SER A 65 6.42 9.81 -7.51
C SER A 65 7.10 10.62 -6.41
N GLY A 66 6.36 11.08 -5.40
CA GLY A 66 6.90 11.81 -4.26
C GLY A 66 6.02 11.65 -3.03
N LEU A 67 6.60 11.96 -1.86
CA LEU A 67 5.88 11.92 -0.60
C LEU A 67 4.77 13.00 -0.56
N GLN A 68 3.54 12.57 -0.33
CA GLN A 68 2.41 13.45 -0.04
C GLN A 68 1.78 13.08 1.30
N GLN A 69 1.35 14.08 2.06
CA GLN A 69 0.67 13.86 3.34
C GLN A 69 -0.77 13.36 3.08
N PRO A 70 -1.17 12.20 3.63
CA PRO A 70 -2.54 11.74 3.52
C PRO A 70 -3.50 12.61 4.36
N PRO A 71 -4.82 12.57 4.06
CA PRO A 71 -5.82 13.27 4.83
C PRO A 71 -5.81 12.82 6.29
N ARG A 72 -5.88 13.78 7.22
CA ARG A 72 -5.89 13.47 8.67
C ARG A 72 -7.04 12.55 9.06
N ALA A 73 -8.19 12.66 8.38
CA ALA A 73 -9.35 11.80 8.61
C ALA A 73 -9.02 10.33 8.30
N PHE A 74 -8.36 10.08 7.16
CA PHE A 74 -7.91 8.74 6.77
C PHE A 74 -6.94 8.13 7.80
N VAL A 75 -5.95 8.91 8.22
CA VAL A 75 -4.97 8.45 9.23
C VAL A 75 -5.66 8.12 10.55
N ARG A 76 -6.51 9.04 11.06
CA ARG A 76 -7.24 8.83 12.31
C ARG A 76 -8.16 7.62 12.28
N GLU A 77 -8.79 7.35 11.14
CA GLU A 77 -9.67 6.18 10.99
C GLU A 77 -8.89 4.86 11.07
N LEU A 78 -7.69 4.80 10.48
CA LEU A 78 -6.80 3.64 10.61
C LEU A 78 -6.20 3.52 12.01
N GLU A 79 -5.79 4.64 12.62
CA GLU A 79 -5.31 4.68 14.00
C GLU A 79 -6.38 4.24 15.01
N ALA A 80 -7.65 4.59 14.78
CA ALA A 80 -8.77 4.10 15.60
C ALA A 80 -8.96 2.59 15.49
N ARG A 81 -8.58 2.00 14.35
CA ARG A 81 -8.47 0.54 14.18
C ARG A 81 -7.15 -0.01 14.73
N GLY A 82 -6.29 0.85 15.26
CA GLY A 82 -4.94 0.59 15.80
C GLY A 82 -3.94 0.16 14.73
N ILE A 83 -4.07 0.70 13.52
CA ILE A 83 -3.16 0.48 12.38
C ILE A 83 -2.48 1.83 12.09
N GLY A 84 -1.16 1.90 12.26
CA GLY A 84 -0.41 3.10 11.91
C GLY A 84 -0.37 3.34 10.39
N VAL A 85 -0.09 4.57 9.96
CA VAL A 85 0.10 4.90 8.53
C VAL A 85 1.49 5.48 8.34
N GLU A 86 2.30 4.81 7.51
CA GLU A 86 3.62 5.28 7.10
C GLU A 86 3.60 5.71 5.63
N ALA A 87 3.53 7.02 5.40
CA ALA A 87 3.53 7.60 4.06
C ALA A 87 4.95 7.81 3.53
N MET A 88 5.18 7.43 2.27
CA MET A 88 6.42 7.63 1.52
C MET A 88 6.13 7.66 0.01
N ASP A 89 7.13 7.89 -0.85
CA ASP A 89 6.95 7.69 -2.29
C ASP A 89 6.75 6.18 -2.59
N SER A 90 6.09 5.86 -3.71
CA SER A 90 5.73 4.48 -4.01
C SER A 90 6.94 3.58 -4.31
N ARG A 91 8.09 4.13 -4.73
CA ARG A 91 9.30 3.33 -4.90
C ARG A 91 9.92 2.97 -3.56
N ALA A 92 9.94 3.91 -2.62
CA ALA A 92 10.35 3.65 -1.24
C ALA A 92 9.42 2.63 -0.57
N ALA A 93 8.10 2.79 -0.71
CA ALA A 93 7.12 1.84 -0.15
C ALA A 93 7.31 0.42 -0.69
N ALA A 94 7.54 0.26 -2.00
CA ALA A 94 7.79 -1.04 -2.61
C ALA A 94 9.07 -1.72 -2.09
N ARG A 95 10.14 -0.94 -1.85
CA ARG A 95 11.39 -1.43 -1.27
C ARG A 95 11.21 -1.81 0.19
N ALA A 96 10.61 -0.92 0.98
CA ALA A 96 10.33 -1.13 2.41
C ALA A 96 9.48 -2.39 2.61
N TRP A 97 8.43 -2.58 1.80
CA TRP A 97 7.61 -3.78 1.80
C TRP A 97 8.45 -5.07 1.68
N GLY A 98 9.40 -5.10 0.75
CA GLY A 98 10.26 -6.26 0.53
C GLY A 98 11.12 -6.59 1.75
N VAL A 99 11.69 -5.57 2.39
CA VAL A 99 12.53 -5.73 3.59
C VAL A 99 11.69 -6.18 4.78
N LEU A 100 10.60 -5.47 5.08
CA LEU A 100 9.75 -5.74 6.25
C LEU A 100 9.07 -7.11 6.18
N ARG A 101 8.67 -7.56 4.98
CA ARG A 101 8.15 -8.93 4.80
C ARG A 101 9.22 -9.99 4.92
N ALA A 102 10.49 -9.69 4.60
CA ALA A 102 11.60 -10.61 4.86
C ALA A 102 11.92 -10.71 6.36
N GLU A 103 11.61 -9.68 7.14
CA GLU A 103 11.64 -9.68 8.62
C GLU A 103 10.37 -10.30 9.24
N GLU A 104 9.55 -10.98 8.45
CA GLU A 104 8.29 -11.63 8.87
C GLU A 104 7.23 -10.70 9.49
N ARG A 105 7.39 -9.38 9.33
CA ARG A 105 6.45 -8.39 9.88
C ARG A 105 5.09 -8.46 9.23
N TRP A 106 4.05 -8.26 10.02
CA TRP A 106 2.66 -8.35 9.55
C TRP A 106 2.16 -6.97 9.15
N ILE A 107 2.41 -6.59 7.90
CA ILE A 107 2.11 -5.25 7.38
C ILE A 107 1.22 -5.34 6.14
N VAL A 108 0.56 -4.22 5.82
CA VAL A 108 -0.17 -4.02 4.55
C VAL A 108 0.42 -2.83 3.79
N GLY A 109 0.21 -2.79 2.48
CA GLY A 109 0.71 -1.75 1.60
C GLY A 109 -0.34 -1.27 0.61
N ALA A 110 -0.40 0.03 0.38
CA ALA A 110 -1.22 0.67 -0.64
C ALA A 110 -0.36 1.64 -1.43
N LEU A 111 -0.02 1.27 -2.66
CA LEU A 111 0.95 1.98 -3.50
C LEU A 111 0.23 2.61 -4.69
N LEU A 112 0.25 3.94 -4.74
CA LEU A 112 -0.23 4.71 -5.89
C LEU A 112 0.72 4.58 -7.08
N PRO A 113 0.23 4.67 -8.32
CA PRO A 113 1.10 4.66 -9.50
C PRO A 113 2.12 5.83 -9.47
N LEU A 114 3.28 5.61 -10.08
CA LEU A 114 4.39 6.58 -10.15
C LEU A 114 4.04 7.77 -11.02
#